data_AF-A0A8D0GD19-F1
#
_entry.id   AF-A0A8D0GD19-F1
#
_cell.length_a   1.000
_cell.length_b   1.000
_cell.length_c   1.000
_cell.angle_alpha   90.00
_cell.angle_beta   90.00
_cell.angle_gamma   90.00
#
_symmetry.space_group_name_H-M   'P 1'
#
loop_
_entity.id
_entity.type
_entity.pdbx_description
1 polymer ?
#
loop_
_entity_poly.entity_id
_entity_poly.type
_entity_poly.pdbx_seq_one_letter_code
_entity_poly.pdbx_strand_id
1 'polypeptide(L)'
;MASRSAGTLHTQNNAVYLPPEPRYRGHPTANNTYGNTTMKYFQDFRRAAMETSCSPYSKGGQFPTLFSYDPNLVLEARARGWDRWLYTPSYSRYNLDFNRSQELKEFYKLSQQHREHYRDKTRTVHQVPYFVLPVKEKEKYPHPLDL
;
A
#
# COMPACT_ATOMS: atom_id res chain seq x y z
N MET A 1 -77.59 -19.95 -17.26
CA MET A 1 -77.17 -18.53 -17.26
C MET A 1 -76.29 -18.27 -16.05
N ALA A 2 -75.03 -17.91 -16.27
CA ALA A 2 -74.18 -17.16 -15.34
C ALA A 2 -72.97 -16.65 -16.15
N SER A 3 -73.04 -15.37 -16.51
CA SER A 3 -71.98 -14.59 -17.13
C SER A 3 -70.81 -14.44 -16.16
N ARG A 4 -69.57 -14.62 -16.64
CA ARG A 4 -68.37 -14.13 -15.96
C ARG A 4 -67.69 -13.13 -16.87
N SER A 5 -67.99 -11.86 -16.62
CA SER A 5 -67.16 -10.71 -16.99
C SER A 5 -65.80 -10.85 -16.30
N ALA A 6 -64.71 -10.89 -17.05
CA ALA A 6 -63.36 -10.81 -16.48
C ALA A 6 -62.38 -10.25 -17.51
N GLY A 7 -62.29 -8.92 -17.55
CA GLY A 7 -61.03 -8.28 -17.92
C GLY A 7 -59.98 -8.71 -16.90
N THR A 8 -58.93 -9.38 -17.37
CA THR A 8 -57.50 -9.18 -17.06
C THR A 8 -56.79 -10.38 -17.69
N LEU A 9 -56.11 -10.16 -18.81
CA LEU A 9 -55.25 -11.18 -19.41
C LEU A 9 -54.04 -11.36 -18.49
N HIS A 10 -53.98 -12.47 -17.75
CA HIS A 10 -52.79 -12.83 -16.99
C HIS A 10 -51.68 -13.25 -17.96
N THR A 11 -50.82 -12.30 -18.32
CA THR A 11 -49.58 -12.57 -19.04
C THR A 11 -48.53 -13.07 -18.05
N GLN A 12 -48.04 -14.30 -18.25
CA GLN A 12 -46.89 -14.84 -17.52
C GLN A 12 -45.55 -14.29 -18.01
N ASN A 13 -45.56 -13.50 -19.09
CA ASN A 13 -44.34 -12.97 -19.69
C ASN A 13 -44.01 -11.60 -19.09
N ASN A 14 -43.25 -11.61 -17.99
CA ASN A 14 -42.55 -10.44 -17.52
C ASN A 14 -41.25 -10.29 -18.35
N ALA A 15 -41.25 -9.40 -19.34
CA ALA A 15 -40.07 -9.14 -20.17
C ALA A 15 -39.08 -8.25 -19.41
N VAL A 16 -38.31 -8.85 -18.51
CA VAL A 16 -37.19 -8.17 -17.84
C VAL A 16 -36.00 -8.16 -18.80
N TYR A 17 -35.43 -6.98 -19.06
CA TYR A 17 -34.22 -6.84 -19.86
C TYR A 17 -33.05 -7.56 -19.16
N LEU A 18 -32.54 -8.61 -19.81
CA LEU A 18 -31.33 -9.33 -19.38
C LEU A 18 -30.15 -8.83 -20.24
N PRO A 19 -29.07 -8.31 -19.63
CA PRO A 19 -27.90 -7.89 -20.38
C PRO A 19 -27.26 -9.09 -21.10
N PRO A 20 -26.67 -8.90 -22.29
CA PRO A 20 -26.10 -10.00 -23.06
C PRO A 20 -24.91 -10.63 -22.32
N GLU A 21 -25.05 -11.88 -21.92
CA GLU A 21 -23.94 -12.69 -21.42
C GLU A 21 -22.92 -13.00 -22.53
N PRO A 22 -21.64 -13.24 -22.20
CA PRO A 22 -20.62 -13.59 -23.18
C PRO A 22 -21.12 -14.73 -24.08
N ARG A 23 -21.15 -14.49 -25.40
CA ARG A 23 -21.79 -15.32 -26.43
C ARG A 23 -21.48 -16.82 -26.29
N TYR A 24 -22.32 -17.53 -25.54
CA TYR A 24 -22.30 -18.98 -25.39
C TYR A 24 -22.79 -19.61 -26.70
N ARG A 25 -21.92 -20.37 -27.38
CA ARG A 25 -22.21 -21.01 -28.68
C ARG A 25 -22.58 -22.51 -28.57
N GLY A 26 -22.66 -23.08 -27.37
CA GLY A 26 -22.87 -24.51 -27.17
C GLY A 26 -24.33 -24.86 -26.87
N HIS A 27 -25.01 -25.62 -27.72
CA HIS A 27 -26.29 -26.25 -27.37
C HIS A 27 -26.01 -27.64 -26.79
N PRO A 28 -26.63 -28.05 -25.67
CA PRO A 28 -26.49 -29.41 -25.17
C PRO A 28 -27.04 -30.41 -26.19
N THR A 29 -26.25 -31.44 -26.54
CA THR A 29 -26.79 -32.57 -27.29
C THR A 29 -27.77 -33.34 -26.40
N ALA A 30 -28.82 -33.92 -26.99
CA ALA A 30 -30.00 -34.47 -26.29
C ALA A 30 -29.72 -35.45 -25.13
N ASN A 31 -28.50 -35.99 -25.03
CA ASN A 31 -28.09 -36.97 -24.03
C ASN A 31 -27.26 -36.37 -22.87
N ASN A 32 -27.10 -35.05 -22.78
CA ASN A 32 -26.31 -34.41 -21.72
C ASN A 32 -27.06 -33.26 -21.04
N THR A 33 -26.96 -33.19 -19.71
CA THR A 33 -27.46 -32.06 -18.92
C THR A 33 -26.69 -30.77 -19.24
N TYR A 34 -27.37 -29.63 -19.20
CA TYR A 34 -26.79 -28.30 -19.42
C TYR A 34 -25.46 -28.10 -18.66
N GLY A 35 -25.43 -28.39 -17.36
CA GLY A 35 -24.22 -28.26 -16.53
C GLY A 35 -23.02 -29.08 -17.02
N ASN A 36 -23.24 -30.31 -17.48
CA ASN A 36 -22.17 -31.16 -18.01
C ASN A 36 -21.63 -30.60 -19.34
N THR A 37 -22.50 -30.08 -20.19
CA THR A 37 -22.08 -29.49 -21.47
C THR A 37 -21.30 -28.18 -21.29
N THR A 38 -21.74 -27.34 -20.36
CA THR A 38 -21.06 -26.09 -20.02
C THR A 38 -19.69 -26.36 -19.38
N MET A 39 -19.60 -27.32 -18.46
CA MET A 39 -18.32 -27.73 -17.86
C MET A 39 -17.34 -28.25 -18.91
N LYS A 40 -17.80 -29.13 -19.80
CA LYS A 40 -16.99 -29.65 -20.91
C LYS A 40 -16.53 -28.53 -21.84
N TYR A 41 -17.42 -27.60 -22.20
CA TYR A 41 -17.07 -26.46 -23.05
C TYR A 41 -15.93 -25.63 -22.46
N PHE A 42 -15.98 -25.31 -21.17
CA PHE A 42 -14.90 -24.54 -20.53
C PHE A 42 -13.60 -25.33 -20.43
N GLN A 43 -13.66 -26.65 -20.22
CA GLN A 43 -12.48 -27.50 -20.23
C GLN A 43 -11.85 -27.59 -21.63
N ASP A 44 -12.65 -27.78 -22.68
CA ASP A 44 -12.20 -27.84 -24.07
C ASP A 44 -11.61 -26.48 -24.52
N PHE A 45 -12.26 -25.38 -24.13
CA PHE A 45 -11.75 -24.03 -24.39
C PHE A 45 -10.39 -23.80 -23.72
N ARG A 46 -10.27 -24.16 -22.43
CA ARG A 46 -9.01 -24.09 -21.70
C ARG A 46 -7.95 -24.95 -22.37
N ARG A 47 -8.27 -26.19 -22.74
CA ARG A 47 -7.34 -27.11 -23.41
C ARG A 47 -6.83 -26.54 -24.73
N ALA A 48 -7.74 -26.05 -25.59
CA ALA A 48 -7.37 -25.46 -26.87
C ALA A 48 -6.47 -24.22 -26.69
N ALA A 49 -6.77 -23.37 -25.72
CA ALA A 49 -5.93 -22.22 -25.39
C ALA A 49 -4.52 -22.67 -24.96
N MET A 50 -4.41 -23.72 -24.13
CA MET A 50 -3.13 -24.26 -23.67
C MET A 50 -2.35 -24.95 -24.80
N GLU A 51 -3.00 -25.69 -25.71
CA GLU A 51 -2.34 -26.33 -26.87
C GLU A 51 -1.74 -25.29 -27.83
N THR A 52 -2.40 -24.14 -27.99
CA THR A 52 -1.86 -23.04 -28.81
C THR A 52 -0.71 -22.27 -28.15
N SER A 53 -0.49 -22.43 -26.84
CA SER A 53 0.52 -21.65 -26.10
C SER A 53 1.98 -22.03 -26.42
N CYS A 54 2.21 -23.14 -27.13
CA CYS A 54 3.54 -23.60 -27.53
C CYS A 54 4.09 -22.92 -28.81
N SER A 55 3.29 -22.11 -29.51
CA SER A 55 3.72 -21.41 -30.72
C SER A 55 4.06 -19.94 -30.41
N PRO A 56 5.21 -19.41 -30.89
CA PRO A 56 5.56 -17.99 -30.79
C PRO A 56 4.53 -17.04 -31.44
N TYR A 57 3.66 -17.58 -32.31
CA TYR A 57 2.64 -16.83 -33.04
C TYR A 57 1.25 -16.91 -32.40
N SER A 58 1.15 -17.46 -31.18
CA SER A 58 -0.11 -17.50 -30.43
C SER A 58 -0.54 -16.12 -29.98
N LYS A 59 -1.77 -15.72 -30.31
CA LYS A 59 -2.38 -14.46 -29.85
C LYS A 59 -2.65 -14.44 -28.34
N GLY A 60 -2.49 -15.58 -27.66
CA GLY A 60 -2.78 -15.76 -26.24
C GLY A 60 -1.61 -15.54 -25.30
N GLY A 61 -0.38 -15.33 -25.79
CA GLY A 61 0.81 -15.20 -24.95
C GLY A 61 1.20 -16.49 -24.21
N GLN A 62 2.43 -16.55 -23.72
CA GLN A 62 2.96 -17.72 -23.00
C GLN A 62 2.95 -17.41 -21.49
N PHE A 63 1.86 -17.79 -20.82
CA PHE A 63 1.71 -17.55 -19.38
C PHE A 63 2.20 -18.75 -18.58
N PRO A 64 3.17 -18.56 -17.66
CA PRO A 64 3.55 -19.61 -16.73
C PRO A 64 2.38 -19.88 -15.78
N THR A 65 1.61 -20.92 -16.05
CA THR A 65 0.53 -21.37 -15.17
C THR A 65 0.82 -22.80 -14.72
N LEU A 66 0.36 -23.16 -13.53
CA LEU A 66 0.46 -24.53 -12.98
C LEU A 66 -0.22 -25.58 -13.87
N PHE A 67 -1.03 -25.14 -14.83
CA PHE A 67 -1.77 -25.98 -15.77
C PHE A 67 -1.11 -26.06 -17.16
N SER A 68 0.09 -25.51 -17.32
CA SER A 68 0.87 -25.59 -18.56
C SER A 68 1.36 -27.01 -18.83
N TYR A 69 1.23 -27.44 -20.09
CA TYR A 69 1.80 -28.71 -20.58
C TYR A 69 3.31 -28.60 -20.82
N ASP A 70 3.87 -27.39 -20.91
CA ASP A 70 5.31 -27.19 -21.07
C ASP A 70 6.01 -27.15 -19.71
N PRO A 71 6.82 -28.17 -19.37
CA PRO A 71 7.54 -28.22 -18.09
C PRO A 71 8.55 -27.07 -17.96
N ASN A 72 9.10 -26.56 -19.06
CA ASN A 72 10.06 -25.46 -19.01
C ASN A 72 9.41 -24.18 -18.49
N LEU A 73 8.15 -23.89 -18.88
CA LEU A 73 7.43 -22.72 -18.38
C LEU A 73 7.13 -22.79 -16.89
N VAL A 74 6.86 -23.99 -16.36
CA VAL A 74 6.62 -24.21 -14.92
C VAL A 74 7.92 -24.03 -14.14
N LEU A 75 9.04 -24.53 -14.67
CA LEU A 75 10.38 -24.37 -14.07
C LEU A 75 10.85 -22.91 -14.13
N GLU A 76 10.69 -22.24 -15.27
CA GLU A 76 11.00 -20.82 -15.42
C GLU A 76 10.14 -19.93 -14.52
N ALA A 77 8.89 -20.28 -14.24
CA ALA A 77 8.04 -19.54 -13.29
C ALA A 77 8.68 -19.48 -11.90
N ARG A 78 9.27 -20.60 -11.46
CA ARG A 78 9.96 -20.70 -10.17
C ARG A 78 11.24 -19.87 -10.18
N ALA A 79 12.05 -19.97 -11.26
CA ALA A 79 13.28 -19.19 -11.41
C ALA A 79 12.99 -17.67 -11.42
N ARG A 80 12.05 -17.21 -12.26
CA ARG A 80 11.64 -15.79 -12.35
C ARG A 80 11.11 -15.23 -11.02
N GLY A 81 10.41 -16.06 -10.24
CA GLY A 81 9.90 -15.68 -8.93
C GLY A 81 11.02 -15.41 -7.92
N TRP A 82 12.07 -16.24 -7.94
CA TRP A 82 13.25 -16.11 -7.07
C TRP A 82 14.18 -14.98 -7.51
N ASP A 83 14.40 -14.83 -8.82
CA ASP A 83 15.24 -13.76 -9.39
C ASP A 83 14.72 -12.38 -8.98
N ARG A 84 13.39 -12.19 -8.95
CA ARG A 84 12.80 -10.94 -8.45
C ARG A 84 13.29 -10.61 -7.05
N TRP A 85 13.33 -11.58 -6.14
CA TRP A 85 13.78 -11.40 -4.76
C TRP A 85 15.30 -11.23 -4.67
N LEU A 86 16.06 -11.97 -5.49
CA LEU A 86 17.52 -11.89 -5.53
C LEU A 86 18.02 -10.53 -6.04
N TYR A 87 17.35 -9.98 -7.05
CA TYR A 87 17.67 -8.69 -7.66
C TYR A 87 16.87 -7.52 -7.05
N THR A 88 16.13 -7.74 -5.95
CA THR A 88 15.44 -6.62 -5.29
C THR A 88 16.48 -5.67 -4.71
N PRO A 89 16.55 -4.41 -5.18
CA PRO A 89 17.54 -3.46 -4.67
C PRO A 89 17.20 -3.12 -3.21
N SER A 90 18.20 -3.24 -2.34
CA SER A 90 18.10 -2.79 -0.96
C SER A 90 18.48 -1.31 -0.89
N TYR A 91 17.48 -0.43 -0.73
CA TYR A 91 17.70 1.00 -0.55
C TYR A 91 17.71 1.36 0.93
N SER A 92 18.86 1.82 1.44
CA SER A 92 18.94 2.49 2.74
C SER A 92 18.89 4.01 2.54
N ARG A 93 17.87 4.69 3.09
CA ARG A 93 17.83 6.15 3.13
C ARG A 93 18.50 6.64 4.41
N TYR A 94 19.56 7.44 4.28
CA TYR A 94 20.17 8.14 5.41
C TYR A 94 19.51 9.51 5.56
N ASN A 95 18.75 9.70 6.64
CA ASN A 95 18.15 11.00 6.99
C ASN A 95 19.16 11.90 7.74
N LEU A 96 20.46 11.77 7.44
CA LEU A 96 21.51 12.54 8.09
C LEU A 96 21.96 13.67 7.17
N ASP A 97 21.52 14.89 7.47
CA ASP A 97 22.00 16.08 6.78
C ASP A 97 23.27 16.60 7.47
N PHE A 98 24.42 16.32 6.85
CA PHE A 98 25.72 16.74 7.37
C PHE A 98 25.85 18.26 7.43
N ASN A 99 25.27 19.01 6.48
CA ASN A 99 25.35 20.46 6.44
C ASN A 99 24.57 21.06 7.61
N ARG A 100 23.32 20.62 7.80
CA ARG A 100 22.48 21.00 8.94
C ARG A 100 23.19 20.71 10.27
N SER A 101 23.85 19.56 10.37
CA SER A 101 24.57 19.18 11.59
C SER A 101 25.76 20.10 11.89
N GLN A 102 26.46 20.57 10.86
CA GLN A 102 27.57 21.50 11.00
C GLN A 102 27.08 22.89 11.39
N GLU A 103 26.04 23.41 10.72
CA GLU A 103 25.41 24.69 11.05
C GLU A 103 24.99 24.75 12.52
N LEU A 104 24.36 23.69 13.04
CA LEU A 104 23.93 23.64 14.44
C LEU A 104 25.12 23.70 15.41
N LYS A 105 26.24 23.03 15.08
CA LYS A 105 27.46 23.08 15.90
C LYS A 105 28.08 24.47 15.89
N GLU A 106 28.13 25.12 14.72
CA GLU A 106 28.65 26.47 14.57
C GLU A 106 27.79 27.50 15.30
N PHE A 107 26.47 27.42 15.14
CA PHE A 107 25.51 28.26 15.85
C PHE A 107 25.67 28.12 17.37
N TYR A 108 25.75 26.89 17.88
CA TYR A 108 25.96 26.65 19.30
C TYR A 108 27.28 27.26 19.77
N LYS A 109 28.38 27.06 19.04
CA LYS A 109 29.69 27.65 19.37
C LYS A 109 29.62 29.17 19.45
N LEU A 110 29.03 29.83 18.46
CA LEU A 110 28.87 31.30 18.44
C LEU A 110 28.00 31.79 19.60
N SER A 111 26.91 31.08 19.92
CA SER A 111 26.04 31.44 21.05
C SER A 111 26.77 31.40 22.39
N GLN A 112 27.70 30.46 22.57
CA GLN A 112 28.51 30.37 23.79
C GLN A 112 29.54 31.49 23.86
N GLN A 113 30.21 31.82 22.75
CA GLN A 113 31.12 32.96 22.68
C GLN A 113 30.40 34.28 22.98
N HIS A 114 29.18 34.45 22.46
CA HIS A 114 28.37 35.62 22.77
C HIS A 114 28.01 35.69 24.27
N ARG A 115 27.74 34.56 24.93
CA ARG A 115 27.49 34.51 26.38
C ARG A 115 28.67 35.00 27.22
N GLU A 116 29.89 34.85 26.75
CA GLU A 116 31.07 35.36 27.46
C GLU A 116 31.06 36.90 27.54
N HIS A 117 30.44 37.59 26.58
CA HIS A 117 30.34 39.05 26.58
C HIS A 117 29.35 39.60 27.61
N TYR A 118 28.47 38.77 28.17
CA TYR A 118 27.58 39.14 29.28
C TYR A 118 28.20 38.95 30.65
N ARG A 119 29.43 38.41 30.74
CA ARG A 119 30.12 38.20 32.01
C ARG A 119 30.93 39.44 32.36
N ASP A 120 30.85 39.83 33.62
CA ASP A 120 31.67 40.92 34.15
C ASP A 120 33.10 40.48 34.40
N LYS A 121 33.96 41.43 34.80
CA LYS A 121 35.35 41.17 35.25
C LYS A 121 35.43 40.13 36.37
N THR A 122 34.36 39.96 37.15
CA THR A 122 34.21 38.94 38.21
C THR A 122 33.76 37.57 37.69
N ARG A 123 33.59 37.39 36.37
CA ARG A 123 33.05 36.20 35.69
C ARG A 123 31.60 35.85 36.08
N THR A 124 30.92 36.73 36.79
CA THR A 124 29.50 36.60 37.14
C THR A 124 28.64 37.33 36.12
N VAL A 125 27.40 36.86 35.93
CA VAL A 125 26.41 37.56 35.10
C VAL A 125 25.69 38.58 35.97
N HIS A 126 25.50 39.80 35.48
CA HIS A 126 24.70 40.80 36.15
C HIS A 126 23.28 40.28 36.44
N GLN A 127 22.83 40.43 37.70
CA GLN A 127 21.47 40.08 38.07
C GLN A 127 20.48 41.04 37.37
N VAL A 128 19.47 40.50 36.70
CA VAL A 128 18.39 41.29 36.11
C VAL A 128 17.41 41.69 37.21
N PRO A 129 17.13 42.99 37.43
CA PRO A 129 16.35 43.46 38.59
C PRO A 129 14.88 43.04 38.55
N TYR A 130 14.36 42.63 37.39
CA TYR A 130 12.93 42.35 37.20
C TYR A 130 12.54 40.87 37.31
N PHE A 131 13.50 39.94 37.23
CA PHE A 131 13.24 38.49 37.25
C PHE A 131 13.97 37.82 38.41
N VAL A 132 13.81 38.37 39.62
CA VAL A 132 14.40 37.81 40.83
C VAL A 132 13.38 36.92 41.52
N LEU A 133 13.73 35.65 41.72
CA LEU A 133 12.91 34.74 42.53
C LEU A 133 12.86 35.26 43.97
N PRO A 134 11.70 35.21 44.65
CA PRO A 134 11.60 35.59 46.05
C PRO A 134 12.54 34.73 46.89
N VAL A 135 13.50 35.38 47.56
CA VAL A 135 14.44 34.73 48.47
C VAL A 135 13.93 34.91 49.90
N LYS A 136 14.26 33.98 50.81
CA LYS A 136 13.91 34.10 52.24
C LYS A 136 14.47 35.38 52.83
N GLU A 137 13.72 36.03 53.72
CA GLU A 137 14.13 37.32 54.32
C GLU A 137 15.51 37.28 54.98
N LYS A 138 15.86 36.19 55.66
CA LYS A 138 17.17 36.00 56.31
C LYS A 138 18.35 36.05 55.34
N GLU A 139 18.14 35.62 54.09
CA GLU A 139 19.18 35.64 53.04
C GLU A 139 19.24 37.00 52.35
N LYS A 140 18.12 37.71 52.28
CA LYS A 140 18.03 39.05 51.68
C LYS A 140 18.56 40.15 52.62
N TYR A 141 18.36 39.98 53.92
CA TYR A 141 18.79 40.89 54.97
C TYR A 141 19.47 40.07 56.09
N PRO A 142 20.75 39.68 55.92
CA PRO A 142 21.47 38.94 56.95
C PRO A 142 21.59 39.79 58.21
N HIS A 143 21.36 39.18 59.38
CA HIS A 143 21.50 39.88 60.65
C HIS A 143 22.98 40.19 60.87
N PRO A 144 23.36 41.39 61.35
CA PRO A 144 24.76 41.76 61.60
C PRO A 144 25.49 40.89 62.65
N LEU A 145 24.81 39.91 63.24
CA LEU A 145 25.34 38.98 64.23
C LEU A 145 25.48 37.53 63.69
N ASP A 146 25.08 37.29 62.44
CA ASP A 146 25.15 35.96 61.78
C ASP A 146 26.43 35.80 60.92
N LEU A 147 27.49 36.57 61.21
CA LEU A 147 28.83 36.45 60.60
C LEU A 147 29.79 35.60 61.46
#